data_AF-A0A436EF86-F1
#
_entry.id   AF-A0A436EF86-F1
#
_cell.length_a   1.000
_cell.length_b   1.000
_cell.length_c   1.000
_cell.angle_alpha   90.00
_cell.angle_beta   90.00
_cell.angle_gamma   90.00
#
_symmetry.space_group_name_H-M   'P 1'
#
loop_
_entity.id
_entity.type
_entity.pdbx_description
1 polymer ?
#
loop_
_entity_poly.entity_id
_entity_poly.type
_entity_poly.pdbx_seq_one_letter_code
_entity_poly.pdbx_strand_id
1 'polypeptide(L)'
;MSSVHPVRALSAALEAARTNAVETIAADGGPLSSAVLAELAMLQTALTATRQTLDEHGTRLGWGGDEGAVDQAVLELHSIK
;
A
#
# COMPACT_ATOMS: atom_id res chain seq x y z
N MET A 1 1.01 -6.88 19.42
CA MET A 1 0.37 -6.06 18.38
C MET A 1 1.47 -5.33 17.64
N SER A 2 1.89 -5.80 16.46
CA SER A 2 2.89 -5.07 15.67
C SER A 2 2.29 -3.72 15.28
N SER A 3 2.89 -2.63 15.74
CA SER A 3 2.51 -1.30 15.30
C SER A 3 2.85 -1.18 13.83
N VAL A 4 1.82 -1.15 12.97
CA VAL A 4 2.03 -0.89 11.54
C VAL A 4 2.64 0.50 11.41
N HIS A 5 3.78 0.59 10.72
CA HIS A 5 4.49 1.85 10.55
C HIS A 5 3.57 2.91 9.90
N PRO A 6 3.54 4.17 10.37
CA PRO A 6 2.63 5.20 9.86
C PRO A 6 2.65 5.37 8.34
N VAL A 7 3.81 5.22 7.70
CA VAL A 7 3.95 5.31 6.24
C VAL A 7 3.28 4.12 5.52
N ARG A 8 3.31 2.91 6.11
CA ARG A 8 2.57 1.75 5.57
C ARG A 8 1.07 1.91 5.78
N ALA A 9 0.65 2.45 6.92
CA ALA A 9 -0.75 2.79 7.17
C ALA A 9 -1.27 3.84 6.18
N LEU A 10 -0.46 4.87 5.89
CA LEU A 10 -0.76 5.88 4.87
C LEU A 10 -0.86 5.26 3.48
N SER A 11 0.08 4.38 3.09
CA SER A 11 0.02 3.67 1.80
C SER A 11 -1.28 2.87 1.67
N ALA A 12 -1.65 2.10 2.70
CA ALA A 12 -2.87 1.31 2.69
C ALA A 12 -4.14 2.19 2.62
N ALA A 13 -4.16 3.32 3.33
CA ALA A 13 -5.27 4.28 3.27
C ALA A 13 -5.42 4.92 1.89
N LEU A 14 -4.31 5.28 1.24
CA LEU A 14 -4.32 5.83 -0.12
C LEU A 14 -4.75 4.78 -1.16
N GLU A 15 -4.37 3.52 -1.00
CA GLU A 15 -4.83 2.42 -1.85
C GLU A 15 -6.33 2.19 -1.70
N ALA A 16 -6.84 2.20 -0.46
CA ALA A 16 -8.27 2.10 -0.19
C ALA A 16 -9.06 3.28 -0.79
N ALA A 17 -8.55 4.51 -0.64
CA ALA A 17 -9.16 5.70 -1.23
C ALA A 17 -9.21 5.62 -2.76
N ARG A 18 -8.12 5.15 -3.41
CA ARG A 18 -8.10 4.93 -4.86
C ARG A 18 -9.14 3.91 -5.29
N THR A 19 -9.22 2.78 -4.60
CA THR A 19 -10.20 1.72 -4.92
C THR A 19 -11.63 2.25 -4.77
N ASN A 20 -11.93 2.95 -3.67
CA ASN A 20 -13.26 3.53 -3.44
C ASN A 20 -13.64 4.57 -4.49
N ALA A 21 -12.69 5.42 -4.90
CA ALA A 21 -12.91 6.39 -5.97
C ALA A 21 -13.23 5.68 -7.29
N VAL A 22 -12.46 4.65 -7.66
CA VAL A 22 -12.71 3.85 -8.87
C VAL A 22 -14.06 3.13 -8.82
N GLU A 23 -14.42 2.56 -7.67
CA GLU A 23 -15.72 1.90 -7.48
C GLU A 23 -16.89 2.88 -7.59
N THR A 24 -16.77 4.06 -6.98
CA THR A 24 -17.77 5.12 -7.06
C THR A 24 -17.97 5.56 -8.51
N ILE A 25 -16.87 5.77 -9.23
CA ILE A 25 -16.88 6.12 -10.65
C ILE A 25 -17.55 5.03 -11.49
N ALA A 26 -17.20 3.76 -11.25
CA ALA A 26 -17.77 2.63 -11.96
C ALA A 26 -19.27 2.47 -11.70
N ALA A 27 -19.71 2.75 -10.47
CA ALA A 27 -21.11 2.71 -10.06
C ALA A 27 -21.94 3.85 -10.68
N ASP A 28 -21.35 5.04 -10.85
CA ASP A 28 -22.02 6.19 -11.45
C ASP A 28 -22.28 5.98 -12.95
N GLY A 29 -21.42 5.22 -13.64
CA GLY A 29 -21.62 4.77 -15.03
C GLY A 29 -21.66 5.89 -16.08
N GLY A 30 -21.43 7.14 -15.66
CA GLY A 30 -21.48 8.33 -16.49
C GLY A 30 -20.12 8.75 -17.06
N PRO A 31 -20.07 9.86 -17.81
CA PRO A 31 -18.83 10.44 -18.30
C PRO A 31 -17.92 10.88 -17.14
N LEU A 32 -16.62 10.57 -17.23
CA LEU A 32 -15.65 11.01 -16.23
C LEU A 32 -15.51 12.53 -16.27
N SER A 33 -15.84 13.20 -15.17
CA SER A 33 -15.59 14.63 -15.05
C SER A 33 -14.09 14.93 -14.88
N SER A 34 -13.67 16.12 -15.28
CA SER A 34 -12.28 16.57 -15.07
C SER A 34 -11.89 16.60 -13.59
N ALA A 35 -12.83 16.88 -12.69
CA ALA A 35 -12.61 16.87 -11.25
C ALA A 35 -12.28 15.45 -10.73
N VAL A 36 -13.05 14.46 -11.19
CA VAL A 36 -12.84 13.05 -10.85
C VAL A 36 -11.49 12.54 -11.37
N LEU A 37 -11.13 12.90 -12.60
CA LEU A 37 -9.82 12.56 -13.17
C LEU A 37 -8.67 13.22 -12.39
N ALA A 38 -8.84 14.47 -11.97
CA ALA A 38 -7.87 15.17 -11.15
C ALA A 38 -7.71 14.51 -9.76
N GLU A 39 -8.81 14.10 -9.14
CA GLU A 39 -8.79 13.39 -7.86
C GLU A 39 -8.03 12.06 -7.96
N LEU A 40 -8.32 11.24 -8.97
CA LEU A 40 -7.57 10.00 -9.22
C LEU A 40 -6.08 10.26 -9.47
N ALA A 41 -5.74 11.30 -10.23
CA ALA A 41 -4.35 11.66 -10.49
C ALA A 41 -3.63 12.08 -9.20
N MET A 42 -4.29 12.82 -8.31
CA MET A 42 -3.74 13.19 -7.00
C MET A 42 -3.50 11.96 -6.12
N LEU A 43 -4.46 11.04 -6.04
CA LEU A 43 -4.30 9.78 -5.28
C LEU A 43 -3.14 8.94 -5.82
N GLN A 44 -3.03 8.82 -7.15
CA GLN A 44 -1.94 8.10 -7.80
C GLN A 44 -0.57 8.74 -7.51
N THR A 45 -0.51 10.08 -7.52
CA THR A 45 0.71 10.83 -7.22
C THR A 45 1.13 10.62 -5.76
N ALA A 46 0.19 10.71 -4.82
CA ALA A 46 0.44 10.47 -3.40
C ALA A 46 0.91 9.03 -3.12
N LEU A 47 0.31 8.04 -3.78
CA LEU A 47 0.75 6.64 -3.71
C LEU A 47 2.17 6.46 -4.23
N THR A 48 2.49 7.09 -5.36
CA THR A 48 3.82 7.00 -5.96
C THR A 48 4.87 7.59 -5.03
N ALA A 49 4.64 8.77 -4.47
CA ALA A 49 5.55 9.40 -3.52
C ALA A 49 5.71 8.57 -2.23
N THR A 50 4.63 7.97 -1.73
CA THR A 50 4.67 7.12 -0.53
C THR A 50 5.47 5.84 -0.78
N ARG A 51 5.32 5.22 -1.96
CA ARG A 51 6.09 4.04 -2.36
C ARG A 51 7.56 4.36 -2.54
N GLN A 52 7.89 5.47 -3.23
CA GLN A 52 9.27 5.94 -3.34
C GLN A 52 9.90 6.16 -1.97
N THR A 53 9.17 6.77 -1.04
CA THR A 53 9.63 6.95 0.35
C THR A 53 9.88 5.60 1.05
N LEU A 54 9.02 4.61 0.85
CA LEU A 54 9.20 3.27 1.40
C LEU A 54 10.39 2.54 0.77
N ASP A 55 10.62 2.69 -0.53
CA ASP A 55 11.73 2.05 -1.24
C ASP A 55 13.07 2.69 -0.85
N GLU A 56 13.13 4.02 -0.82
CA GLU A 56 14.36 4.78 -0.52
C GLU A 56 14.74 4.77 0.96
N HIS A 57 13.74 4.70 1.85
CA HIS A 57 13.98 4.88 3.29
C HIS A 57 13.49 3.71 4.13
N GLY A 58 12.55 2.90 3.65
CA GLY A 58 11.97 1.82 4.45
C GLY A 58 12.95 0.72 4.80
N THR A 59 13.85 0.35 3.88
CA THR A 59 14.94 -0.60 4.16
C THR A 59 15.99 0.01 5.09
N ARG A 60 16.41 1.25 4.79
CA ARG A 60 17.42 2.00 5.56
C ARG A 60 17.00 2.28 7.01
N LEU A 61 15.71 2.54 7.24
CA LEU A 61 15.16 2.90 8.55
C LEU A 61 14.54 1.71 9.28
N GLY A 62 14.67 0.49 8.75
CA GLY A 62 14.15 -0.72 9.40
C GLY A 62 12.62 -0.79 9.43
N TRP A 63 11.94 -0.10 8.50
CA TRP A 63 10.49 -0.22 8.27
C TRP A 63 10.15 -1.44 7.38
N GLY A 64 11.17 -2.18 6.94
CA GLY A 64 11.09 -3.51 6.37
C GLY A 64 10.65 -4.50 7.45
N GLY A 65 9.36 -4.82 7.47
CA GLY A 65 8.85 -5.88 8.33
C GLY A 65 9.51 -7.20 7.95
N ASP A 66 10.26 -7.76 8.88
CA ASP A 66 10.25 -9.19 9.17
C ASP A 66 10.32 -10.14 7.97
N GLU A 67 11.26 -9.89 7.04
CA GLU A 67 11.68 -10.89 6.04
C GLU A 67 12.41 -12.09 6.68
N GLY A 68 12.60 -12.07 8.02
CA GLY A 68 13.20 -13.17 8.79
C GLY A 68 12.20 -14.14 9.43
N ALA A 69 11.02 -13.71 9.89
CA ALA A 69 10.10 -14.63 10.59
C ALA A 69 9.29 -15.54 9.66
N VAL A 70 9.04 -15.14 8.40
CA VAL A 70 8.23 -15.96 7.48
C VAL A 70 9.05 -17.10 6.87
N ASP A 71 10.34 -16.88 6.61
CA ASP A 71 11.23 -17.93 6.10
C ASP A 71 11.65 -18.94 7.19
N GLN A 72 11.80 -18.50 8.45
CA GLN A 72 12.10 -19.42 9.55
C GLN A 72 10.93 -20.36 9.87
N ALA A 73 9.68 -19.87 9.79
CA ALA A 73 8.50 -20.70 10.04
C ALA A 73 8.26 -21.75 8.93
N VAL A 74 8.66 -21.45 7.69
CA VAL A 74 8.58 -22.39 6.55
C VAL A 74 9.74 -23.40 6.58
N LEU A 75 10.91 -23.03 7.12
CA LEU A 75 12.06 -23.93 7.30
C LEU A 75 11.91 -24.89 8.50
N GLU A 76 11.25 -24.47 9.58
CA GLU A 76 10.99 -25.32 10.76
C GLU A 76 9.94 -26.42 10.44
N LEU A 77 8.95 -26.14 9.59
CA LEU A 77 7.89 -27.11 9.26
C LEU A 77 8.39 -28.27 8.37
N HIS A 78 9.46 -28.07 7.60
CA HIS A 78 10.06 -29.11 6.75
C HIS A 78 11.16 -29.93 7.43
N SER A 79 11.54 -29.59 8.67
CA SER A 79 12.57 -30.31 9.43
C SER A 79 12.02 -31.32 10.44
N ILE A 80 10.70 -31.47 10.54
CA ILE A 80 10.07 -32.52 11.34
C ILE A 80 9.84 -33.74 10.43
N LYS A 81 10.87 -34.58 10.31
CA LYS A 81 10.74 -36.00 9.98
C LYS A 81 10.91 -36.83 11.25
#